data_AF-A0A090X4Q5-F1
#
_entry.id   AF-A0A090X4Q5-F1
#
_cell.length_a   1.000
_cell.length_b   1.000
_cell.length_c   1.000
_cell.angle_alpha   90.00
_cell.angle_beta   90.00
_cell.angle_gamma   90.00
#
_symmetry.space_group_name_H-M   'P 1'
#
loop_
_entity.id
_entity.type
_entity.pdbx_description
1 polymer ?
#
loop_
_entity_poly.entity_id
_entity_poly.type
_entity_poly.pdbx_seq_one_letter_code
_entity_poly.pdbx_strand_id
1 'polypeptide(L)'
;MKQNSLNLLLFVLFSLSVNAQSYAPKAGADGSTAIHRDSEDLVAWATGAEVVRGPQNIANPTGPLATVGEADNAIGKSNGVIVSLGDGGTAVLTFEKPIVNNVGVRFCYF
;
A
#
# COMPACT_ATOMS: atom_id res chain seq x y z
N MET A 1 -44.45 -8.22 -24.91
CA MET A 1 -43.64 -9.36 -24.41
C MET A 1 -42.26 -9.43 -25.07
N LYS A 2 -42.13 -9.40 -26.41
CA LYS A 2 -40.84 -9.50 -27.12
C LYS A 2 -39.82 -8.39 -26.80
N GLN A 3 -40.25 -7.13 -26.65
CA GLN A 3 -39.36 -6.00 -26.32
C GLN A 3 -38.70 -6.15 -24.94
N ASN A 4 -39.47 -6.60 -23.94
CA ASN A 4 -38.98 -6.79 -22.58
C ASN A 4 -37.99 -7.96 -22.51
N SER A 5 -38.23 -9.02 -23.30
CA SER A 5 -37.29 -10.14 -23.44
C SER A 5 -35.98 -9.72 -24.11
N LEU A 6 -36.04 -8.85 -25.12
CA LEU A 6 -34.84 -8.32 -25.78
C LEU A 6 -34.03 -7.43 -24.82
N ASN A 7 -34.70 -6.50 -24.10
CA ASN A 7 -34.04 -5.64 -23.12
C ASN A 7 -33.39 -6.45 -21.98
N LEU A 8 -34.06 -7.50 -21.51
CA LEU A 8 -33.51 -8.40 -20.49
C LEU A 8 -32.26 -9.14 -21.00
N LEU A 9 -32.29 -9.63 -22.25
CA LEU A 9 -31.16 -10.29 -22.87
C LEU A 9 -29.96 -9.35 -23.01
N LEU A 10 -30.18 -8.11 -23.46
CA LEU A 10 -29.14 -7.07 -23.55
C LEU A 10 -28.52 -6.75 -22.18
N PHE A 11 -29.34 -6.69 -21.13
CA PHE A 11 -28.85 -6.45 -19.77
C PHE A 11 -27.95 -7.59 -19.27
N VAL A 12 -28.33 -8.85 -19.52
CA VAL A 12 -27.53 -10.03 -19.13
C VAL A 12 -26.20 -10.07 -19.89
N LEU A 13 -26.20 -9.81 -21.19
CA LEU A 13 -24.98 -9.77 -22.00
C LEU A 13 -24.02 -8.64 -21.56
N PHE A 14 -24.57 -7.47 -21.19
CA PHE A 14 -23.78 -6.37 -20.65
C PHE A 14 -23.14 -6.72 -19.31
N SER A 15 -23.87 -7.44 -18.45
CA SER A 15 -23.40 -7.88 -17.13
C SER A 15 -22.23 -8.86 -17.22
N LEU A 16 -22.22 -9.73 -18.23
CA LEU A 16 -21.13 -10.68 -18.50
C LEU A 16 -19.87 -10.02 -19.07
N SER A 17 -19.96 -8.76 -19.50
CA SER A 17 -18.85 -8.01 -20.09
C SER A 17 -18.06 -7.19 -19.05
N VAL A 18 -18.52 -7.18 -17.79
CA VAL A 18 -17.89 -6.40 -16.72
C VAL A 18 -16.70 -7.18 -16.17
N ASN A 19 -15.49 -6.73 -16.51
CA ASN A 19 -14.28 -7.19 -15.85
C ASN A 19 -14.11 -6.42 -14.54
N ALA A 20 -14.15 -7.12 -13.41
CA ALA A 20 -13.72 -6.54 -12.14
C ALA A 20 -12.19 -6.31 -12.16
N GLN A 21 -11.72 -5.43 -11.30
CA GLN A 21 -10.28 -5.26 -11.06
C GLN A 21 -9.67 -6.56 -10.52
N SER A 22 -8.69 -7.09 -11.25
CA SER A 22 -7.84 -8.18 -10.79
C SER A 22 -6.71 -7.62 -9.93
N TYR A 23 -6.60 -8.11 -8.70
CA TYR A 23 -5.47 -7.85 -7.83
C TYR A 23 -4.60 -9.09 -7.74
N ALA A 24 -3.28 -8.90 -7.59
CA ALA A 24 -2.40 -10.02 -7.33
C ALA A 24 -2.79 -10.72 -6.00
N PRO A 25 -2.67 -12.05 -5.92
CA PRO A 25 -2.84 -12.80 -4.68
C PRO A 25 -1.87 -12.34 -3.57
N LYS A 26 -2.21 -12.69 -2.32
CA LYS A 26 -1.36 -12.45 -1.14
C LYS A 26 0.07 -12.93 -1.37
N ALA A 27 1.04 -12.31 -0.68
CA ALA A 27 2.43 -12.75 -0.71
C ALA A 27 2.57 -14.25 -0.44
N GLY A 28 3.36 -14.93 -1.26
CA GLY A 28 3.61 -16.37 -1.17
C GLY A 28 2.54 -17.30 -1.77
N ALA A 29 1.45 -16.76 -2.34
CA ALA A 29 0.51 -17.55 -3.13
C ALA A 29 0.92 -17.58 -4.61
N ASP A 30 0.53 -18.64 -5.33
CA ASP A 30 0.77 -18.76 -6.77
C ASP A 30 0.22 -17.56 -7.53
N GLY A 31 1.04 -16.98 -8.42
CA GLY A 31 0.70 -15.78 -9.18
C GLY A 31 0.77 -14.47 -8.38
N SER A 32 1.28 -14.48 -7.14
CA SER A 32 1.53 -13.25 -6.38
C SER A 32 2.63 -12.39 -7.04
N THR A 33 2.43 -11.08 -7.00
CA THR A 33 3.44 -10.09 -7.43
C THR A 33 4.10 -9.40 -6.23
N ALA A 34 4.03 -9.98 -5.03
CA ALA A 34 4.72 -9.42 -3.87
C ALA A 34 6.24 -9.59 -3.99
N ILE A 35 7.00 -8.53 -3.72
CA ILE A 35 8.45 -8.58 -3.61
C ILE A 35 8.88 -8.60 -2.14
N HIS A 36 9.96 -9.32 -1.85
CA HIS A 36 10.52 -9.35 -0.51
C HIS A 36 11.24 -8.02 -0.19
N ARG A 37 11.23 -7.59 1.08
CA ARG A 37 11.84 -6.32 1.53
C ARG A 37 13.34 -6.18 1.24
N ASP A 38 14.01 -7.31 1.05
CA ASP A 38 15.45 -7.39 0.79
C ASP A 38 15.75 -7.67 -0.70
N SER A 39 14.73 -7.66 -1.57
CA SER A 39 14.89 -7.90 -3.01
C SER A 39 15.87 -6.89 -3.62
N GLU A 40 16.67 -7.34 -4.57
CA GLU A 40 17.55 -6.49 -5.36
C GLU A 40 16.76 -5.57 -6.30
N ASP A 41 15.49 -5.91 -6.59
CA ASP A 41 14.58 -5.08 -7.38
C ASP A 41 14.21 -3.75 -6.68
N LEU A 42 14.48 -3.62 -5.38
CA LEU A 42 14.28 -2.40 -4.61
C LEU A 42 15.50 -1.49 -4.75
N VAL A 43 15.55 -0.72 -5.83
CA VAL A 43 16.70 0.11 -6.18
C VAL A 43 16.83 1.35 -5.30
N ALA A 44 15.72 1.97 -4.92
CA ALA A 44 15.71 3.14 -4.04
C ALA A 44 14.43 3.22 -3.20
N TRP A 45 14.54 3.86 -2.03
CA TRP A 45 13.44 4.17 -1.11
C TRP A 45 13.51 5.64 -0.67
N ALA A 46 12.69 6.03 0.30
CA ALA A 46 12.73 7.36 0.90
C ALA A 46 14.13 7.69 1.43
N THR A 47 14.52 8.97 1.26
CA THR A 47 15.80 9.53 1.71
C THR A 47 15.64 10.44 2.94
N GLY A 48 14.41 10.81 3.29
CA GLY A 48 14.09 11.57 4.50
C GLY A 48 12.73 11.15 5.07
N ALA A 49 12.56 11.33 6.38
CA ALA A 49 11.32 11.04 7.08
C ALA A 49 11.07 12.02 8.23
N GLU A 50 9.84 12.49 8.34
CA GLU A 50 9.33 13.21 9.50
C GLU A 50 8.16 12.43 10.10
N VAL A 51 8.18 12.21 11.42
CA VAL A 51 7.18 11.38 12.10
C VAL A 51 6.46 12.19 13.17
N VAL A 52 5.13 12.17 13.12
CA VAL A 52 4.25 12.67 14.19
C VAL A 52 3.62 11.47 14.88
N ARG A 53 3.97 11.25 16.15
CA ARG A 53 3.49 10.10 16.92
C ARG A 53 2.06 10.30 17.39
N GLY A 54 1.26 9.26 17.23
CA GLY A 54 -0.04 9.10 17.86
C GLY A 54 0.04 8.34 19.20
N PRO A 55 -1.07 8.29 19.95
CA PRO A 55 -1.19 7.47 21.16
C PRO A 55 -0.97 5.97 20.87
N GLN A 56 -0.52 5.23 21.88
CA GLN A 56 -0.44 3.76 21.78
C GLN A 56 -1.82 3.08 21.69
N ASN A 57 -2.85 3.76 22.18
CA ASN A 57 -4.24 3.32 22.13
C ASN A 57 -5.14 4.55 21.95
N ILE A 58 -5.81 4.67 20.81
CA ILE A 58 -6.67 5.82 20.49
C ILE A 58 -7.85 5.97 21.43
N ALA A 59 -8.29 4.90 22.10
CA ALA A 59 -9.33 4.97 23.11
C ALA A 59 -8.86 5.65 24.42
N ASN A 60 -7.55 5.81 24.62
CA ASN A 60 -6.94 6.56 25.72
C ASN A 60 -6.00 7.65 25.16
N PRO A 61 -6.53 8.76 24.63
CA PRO A 61 -5.74 9.78 23.93
C PRO A 61 -4.81 10.59 24.84
N THR A 62 -5.02 10.57 26.15
CA THR A 62 -4.12 11.19 27.14
C THR A 62 -3.05 10.22 27.65
N GLY A 63 -3.06 8.98 27.17
CA GLY A 63 -2.05 7.97 27.46
C GLY A 63 -0.71 8.25 26.75
N PRO A 64 0.26 7.33 26.88
CA PRO A 64 1.56 7.47 26.24
C PRO A 64 1.44 7.44 24.71
N LEU A 65 2.31 8.20 24.05
CA LEU A 65 2.52 8.11 22.60
C LEU A 65 3.33 6.87 22.23
N ALA A 66 3.29 6.48 20.96
CA ALA A 66 4.18 5.47 20.43
C ALA A 66 5.65 5.92 20.52
N THR A 67 6.53 5.01 20.94
CA THR A 67 7.94 5.32 21.25
C THR A 67 8.94 4.42 20.54
N VAL A 68 8.50 3.41 19.78
CA VAL A 68 9.42 2.46 19.15
C VAL A 68 10.08 3.08 17.93
N GLY A 69 11.41 3.07 17.91
CA GLY A 69 12.26 3.50 16.80
C GLY A 69 12.29 5.00 16.57
N GLU A 70 13.06 5.44 15.58
CA GLU A 70 13.24 6.84 15.18
C GLU A 70 12.79 7.07 13.74
N ALA A 71 12.57 8.32 13.34
CA ALA A 71 12.13 8.64 11.97
C ALA A 71 13.08 8.06 10.90
N ASP A 72 14.39 8.12 11.15
CA ASP A 72 15.43 7.58 10.27
C ASP A 72 15.36 6.05 10.08
N ASN A 73 14.61 5.32 10.92
CA ASN A 73 14.37 3.90 10.69
C ASN A 73 13.41 3.64 9.51
N ALA A 74 12.74 4.67 9.00
CA ALA A 74 11.83 4.58 7.86
C ALA A 74 12.49 4.82 6.49
N ILE A 75 13.77 5.17 6.46
CA ILE A 75 14.50 5.55 5.23
C ILE A 75 15.51 4.49 4.81
N GLY A 76 15.92 4.54 3.54
CA GLY A 76 16.93 3.65 2.98
C GLY A 76 16.46 2.20 2.82
N LYS A 77 17.43 1.29 2.61
CA LYS A 77 17.16 -0.14 2.44
C LYS A 77 16.70 -0.75 3.77
N SER A 78 15.71 -1.64 3.70
CA SER A 78 15.21 -2.32 4.89
C SER A 78 16.34 -3.08 5.60
N ASN A 79 16.40 -2.92 6.92
CA ASN A 79 17.36 -3.59 7.81
C ASN A 79 16.66 -4.31 8.98
N GLY A 80 15.33 -4.43 8.92
CA GLY A 80 14.52 -5.04 9.97
C GLY A 80 14.24 -4.16 11.19
N VAL A 81 14.79 -2.94 11.24
CA VAL A 81 14.43 -1.95 12.25
C VAL A 81 13.13 -1.24 11.83
N ILE A 82 12.34 -0.81 12.81
CA ILE A 82 11.05 -0.17 12.57
C ILE A 82 10.92 1.16 13.28
N VAL A 83 9.92 1.94 12.87
CA VAL A 83 9.39 3.08 13.59
C VAL A 83 7.87 2.90 13.74
N SER A 84 7.35 3.07 14.95
CA SER A 84 5.91 2.91 15.23
C SER A 84 5.20 4.26 15.25
N LEU A 85 4.23 4.48 14.36
CA LEU A 85 3.51 5.76 14.34
C LEU A 85 2.53 5.90 15.53
N GLY A 86 2.06 4.78 16.10
CA GLY A 86 0.92 4.78 17.02
C GLY A 86 -0.41 4.99 16.29
N ASP A 87 -1.50 4.97 17.03
CA ASP A 87 -2.83 5.13 16.47
C ASP A 87 -3.06 6.58 16.02
N GLY A 88 -3.39 6.78 14.75
CA GLY A 88 -3.57 8.11 14.17
C GLY A 88 -2.26 8.90 13.99
N GLY A 89 -1.10 8.29 14.24
CA GLY A 89 0.19 8.88 13.90
C GLY A 89 0.41 8.95 12.39
N THR A 90 1.26 9.87 11.96
CA THR A 90 1.54 10.11 10.54
C THR A 90 3.04 10.19 10.29
N ALA A 91 3.42 9.91 9.05
CA ALA A 91 4.78 10.13 8.57
C ALA A 91 4.74 10.83 7.21
N VAL A 92 5.65 11.78 7.02
CA VAL A 92 5.93 12.40 5.73
C VAL A 92 7.28 11.88 5.26
N LEU A 93 7.32 11.25 4.09
CA LEU A 93 8.54 10.71 3.50
C LEU A 93 8.99 11.58 2.34
N THR A 94 10.29 11.85 2.28
CA THR A 94 10.94 12.53 1.16
C THR A 94 11.60 11.49 0.26
N PHE A 95 11.39 11.61 -1.04
CA PHE A 95 12.00 10.76 -2.05
C PHE A 95 12.89 11.61 -2.95
N GLU A 96 14.11 11.14 -3.22
CA GLU A 96 15.01 11.81 -4.16
C GLU A 96 14.45 11.83 -5.58
N LYS A 97 13.74 10.77 -5.97
CA LYS A 97 13.07 10.65 -7.26
C LYS A 97 11.56 10.82 -7.11
N PRO A 98 10.87 11.47 -8.07
CA PRO A 98 9.42 11.53 -8.06
C PRO A 98 8.79 10.14 -8.07
N ILE A 99 7.68 9.98 -7.34
CA ILE A 99 6.86 8.76 -7.39
C ILE A 99 6.11 8.75 -8.73
N VAL A 100 6.38 7.73 -9.55
CA VAL A 100 5.77 7.55 -10.87
C VAL A 100 5.05 6.21 -10.99
N ASN A 101 3.94 6.18 -11.71
CA ASN A 101 3.21 4.95 -12.01
C ASN A 101 3.88 4.22 -13.17
N ASN A 102 4.85 3.36 -12.87
CA ASN A 102 5.45 2.46 -13.85
C ASN A 102 4.72 1.11 -13.88
N VAL A 103 4.91 0.36 -14.97
CA VAL A 103 4.48 -1.05 -15.06
C VAL A 103 5.33 -1.86 -14.08
N GLY A 104 4.72 -2.37 -13.00
CA GLY A 104 5.46 -3.07 -11.95
C GLY A 104 4.70 -3.13 -10.62
N VAL A 105 5.37 -3.66 -9.59
CA VAL A 105 4.80 -3.78 -8.25
C VAL A 105 4.74 -2.40 -7.58
N ARG A 106 3.66 -2.13 -6.84
CA ARG A 106 3.29 -0.75 -6.48
C ARG A 106 4.24 -0.16 -5.42
N PHE A 107 4.66 1.10 -5.66
CA PHE A 107 5.35 2.05 -4.75
C PHE A 107 6.88 2.00 -4.58
N CYS A 108 7.65 1.25 -5.37
CA CYS A 108 9.12 1.38 -5.36
C CYS A 108 9.66 1.72 -6.74
N TYR A 109 10.69 2.56 -6.79
CA TYR A 109 11.39 2.87 -8.03
C TYR A 109 12.24 1.65 -8.43
N PHE A 110 12.05 1.18 -9.66
CA PHE A 110 12.86 0.15 -10.31
C PHE A 110 13.88 0.82 -11.22
#